data_AF-A0A930GQZ5-F1
#
_entry.id   AF-A0A930GQZ5-F1
#
_cell.length_a   1.000
_cell.length_b   1.000
_cell.length_c   1.000
_cell.angle_alpha   90.00
_cell.angle_beta   90.00
_cell.angle_gamma   90.00
#
_symmetry.space_group_name_H-M   'P 1'
#
loop_
_entity.id
_entity.type
_entity.pdbx_description
1 polymer ?
#
loop_
_entity_poly.entity_id
_entity_poly.type
_entity_poly.pdbx_seq_one_letter_code
_entity_poly.pdbx_strand_id
1 'polypeptide(L)'
;MGAKDALRRQQELLEKAKAEGRNLNSEEQREFDSMQTIIDAASTEGDVDGLQIERERCKQIVELCKDMELDPTEFIANGASIEAVKDAAIQKFKSEKRPVTAQPSGDVNLKVKTDERDKYTRAVADGMLLKSGLYVDKPAAGANDFKSMSLRDMAIHAMAQDGENLDTLMRMSPSEVYDKVTRAGFYNPTSAFPAIMDTAINKAYKDEYTLAPTTFEKFVKIGSLSDFKAHDNYWVTGPAGEFKEVPENGEIEADIPKDMAKPKRQLKTFARQFSMSRQAFINDDIGFLTTVPARYARSAKTTINKMVYNALYNDVVIYDGLPLFDASHKNSLVTGSAPSAEVINKMILALATQKDEFDQSIVVNPRTIVAPVGYAMDLYKIFNSPSINTAGNTQAANPLYQLRNNIQIVEDATLNALAGTSAVPWYLMADAADVNTIEVDFLNGQQVPTIRRMENPGTLGFVWDIYFDVGVTVMNHRGIVRNKGVAIANPLA
;
A
#
# COMPACT_ATOMS: atom_id res chain seq x y z
N MET A 1 -65.77 17.51 -49.40
CA MET A 1 -64.87 16.86 -50.38
C MET A 1 -63.48 17.44 -50.13
N GLY A 2 -62.46 16.62 -49.91
CA GLY A 2 -61.11 17.12 -49.63
C GLY A 2 -60.41 17.63 -50.90
N ALA A 3 -59.39 18.50 -50.76
CA ALA A 3 -58.71 19.12 -51.90
C ALA A 3 -58.15 18.10 -52.93
N LYS A 4 -57.65 16.95 -52.46
CA LYS A 4 -57.19 15.85 -53.34
C LYS A 4 -58.33 15.17 -54.10
N ASP A 5 -59.51 15.03 -53.50
CA ASP A 5 -60.69 14.45 -54.16
C ASP A 5 -61.30 15.42 -55.17
N ALA A 6 -61.30 16.73 -54.87
CA ALA A 6 -61.74 17.78 -55.78
C ALA A 6 -60.85 17.87 -57.04
N LEU A 7 -59.53 17.72 -56.86
CA LEU A 7 -58.56 17.76 -57.95
C LEU A 7 -58.67 16.54 -58.88
N ARG A 8 -58.89 15.35 -58.31
CA ARG A 8 -59.19 14.14 -59.10
C ARG A 8 -60.49 14.30 -59.89
N ARG A 9 -61.52 14.92 -59.30
CA ARG A 9 -62.80 15.14 -59.96
C ARG A 9 -62.72 16.13 -61.13
N GLN A 10 -61.93 17.19 -61.00
CA GLN A 10 -61.63 18.11 -62.10
C GLN A 10 -60.94 17.42 -63.28
N GLN A 11 -59.97 16.55 -63.01
CA GLN A 11 -59.26 15.81 -64.04
C GLN A 11 -60.19 14.84 -64.79
N GLU A 12 -61.10 14.16 -64.08
CA GLU A 12 -62.12 13.30 -64.70
C GLU A 12 -63.06 14.08 -65.63
N LEU A 13 -63.48 15.29 -65.25
CA LEU A 13 -64.34 16.14 -66.08
C LEU A 13 -63.63 16.64 -67.34
N LEU A 14 -62.37 17.04 -67.22
CA LEU A 14 -61.55 17.47 -68.36
C LEU A 14 -61.24 16.32 -69.31
N GLU A 15 -60.88 15.14 -68.79
CA GLU A 15 -60.60 13.96 -69.61
C GLU A 15 -61.86 13.46 -70.33
N LYS A 16 -63.03 13.52 -69.70
CA LYS A 16 -64.31 13.18 -70.34
C LYS A 16 -64.67 14.14 -71.48
N ALA A 17 -64.52 15.45 -71.27
CA ALA A 17 -64.75 16.45 -72.32
C ALA A 17 -63.77 16.30 -73.49
N LYS A 18 -62.49 16.02 -73.18
CA LYS A 18 -61.42 15.79 -74.16
C LYS A 18 -61.63 14.50 -74.96
N ALA A 19 -62.08 13.41 -74.33
CA ALA A 19 -62.43 12.16 -75.00
C ALA A 19 -63.60 12.32 -75.98
N GLU A 20 -64.54 13.22 -75.67
CA GLU A 20 -65.68 13.56 -76.54
C GLU A 20 -65.34 14.68 -77.55
N GLY A 21 -64.10 15.17 -77.58
CA GLY A 21 -63.62 16.18 -78.53
C GLY A 21 -64.30 17.55 -78.41
N ARG A 22 -64.91 17.84 -77.27
CA ARG A 22 -65.68 19.07 -77.00
C ARG A 22 -65.15 19.81 -75.78
N ASN A 23 -65.44 21.10 -75.69
CA ASN A 23 -65.20 21.86 -74.46
C ASN A 23 -66.24 21.47 -73.39
N LEU A 24 -65.91 21.76 -72.13
CA LEU A 24 -66.81 21.58 -70.98
C LEU A 24 -68.12 22.32 -71.24
N ASN A 25 -69.25 21.64 -70.99
CA ASN A 25 -70.55 22.30 -71.09
C ASN A 25 -70.80 23.23 -69.88
N SER A 26 -71.85 24.03 -69.94
CA SER A 26 -72.13 25.06 -68.94
C SER A 26 -72.34 24.52 -67.50
N GLU A 27 -72.75 23.25 -67.36
CA GLU A 27 -72.92 22.60 -66.05
C GLU A 27 -71.60 22.00 -65.55
N GLU A 28 -70.86 21.33 -66.43
CA GLU A 28 -69.53 20.77 -66.14
C GLU A 28 -68.51 21.88 -65.81
N GLN A 29 -68.61 23.04 -66.44
CA GLN A 29 -67.75 24.20 -66.15
C GLN A 29 -68.04 24.77 -64.75
N ARG A 30 -69.30 24.84 -64.34
CA ARG A 30 -69.67 25.30 -62.98
C ARG A 30 -69.21 24.32 -61.90
N GLU A 31 -69.28 23.03 -62.19
CA GLU A 31 -68.75 21.99 -61.30
C GLU A 31 -67.22 22.08 -61.19
N PHE A 32 -66.54 22.29 -62.33
CA PHE A 32 -65.10 22.51 -62.39
C PHE A 32 -64.66 23.75 -61.58
N ASP A 33 -65.34 24.88 -61.75
CA ASP A 33 -65.01 26.14 -61.07
C ASP A 33 -65.28 26.06 -59.55
N SER A 34 -66.34 25.34 -59.14
CA SER A 34 -66.64 25.06 -57.73
C SER A 34 -65.57 24.19 -57.06
N MET A 35 -65.07 23.17 -57.77
CA MET A 35 -63.93 22.37 -57.30
C MET A 35 -62.64 23.19 -57.23
N GLN A 36 -62.45 24.13 -58.16
CA GLN A 36 -61.30 25.05 -58.13
C GLN A 36 -61.34 25.93 -56.89
N THR A 37 -62.51 26.44 -56.50
CA THR A 37 -62.64 27.28 -55.30
C THR A 37 -62.31 26.51 -54.02
N ILE A 38 -62.63 25.21 -53.97
CA ILE A 38 -62.29 24.33 -52.84
C ILE A 38 -60.77 24.05 -52.78
N ILE A 39 -60.12 23.90 -53.94
CA ILE A 39 -58.66 23.74 -54.05
C ILE A 39 -57.94 25.03 -53.64
N ASP A 40 -58.40 26.18 -54.14
CA ASP A 40 -57.79 27.48 -53.87
C ASP A 40 -57.95 27.86 -52.38
N ALA A 41 -59.10 27.55 -51.77
CA ALA A 41 -59.32 27.75 -50.33
C ALA A 41 -58.39 26.88 -49.47
N ALA A 42 -58.08 25.65 -49.89
CA ALA A 42 -57.10 24.79 -49.23
C ALA A 42 -55.65 25.25 -49.46
N SER A 43 -55.40 25.99 -50.56
CA SER A 43 -54.08 26.52 -50.91
C SER A 43 -53.67 27.71 -50.02
N THR A 44 -54.63 28.44 -49.46
CA THR A 44 -54.38 29.57 -48.54
C THR A 44 -53.97 29.19 -47.11
N GLU A 45 -54.11 27.92 -46.70
CA GLU A 45 -53.67 27.44 -45.38
C GLU A 45 -52.41 26.55 -45.42
N GLY A 46 -51.82 26.29 -46.60
CA GLY A 46 -50.83 25.21 -46.78
C GLY A 46 -49.39 25.57 -47.18
N ASP A 47 -49.07 26.81 -47.58
CA ASP A 47 -47.78 27.09 -48.26
C ASP A 47 -46.87 28.13 -47.57
N VAL A 48 -47.24 28.62 -46.39
CA VAL A 48 -46.34 29.44 -45.54
C VAL A 48 -45.48 28.56 -44.61
N ASP A 49 -45.98 27.37 -44.28
CA ASP A 49 -45.33 26.46 -43.33
C ASP A 49 -44.19 25.67 -44.00
N GLY A 50 -44.36 25.21 -45.25
CA GLY A 50 -43.34 24.45 -45.98
C GLY A 50 -42.04 25.24 -46.23
N LEU A 51 -42.16 26.53 -46.55
CA LEU A 51 -41.00 27.41 -46.76
C LEU A 51 -40.28 27.78 -45.46
N GLN A 52 -41.01 27.89 -44.35
CA GLN A 52 -40.43 28.11 -43.02
C GLN A 52 -39.74 26.85 -42.50
N ILE A 53 -40.37 25.69 -42.67
CA ILE A 53 -39.81 24.38 -42.34
C ILE A 53 -38.54 24.12 -43.14
N GLU A 54 -38.53 24.44 -44.43
CA GLU A 54 -37.35 24.22 -45.28
C GLU A 54 -36.20 25.18 -44.95
N ARG A 55 -36.51 26.44 -44.57
CA ARG A 55 -35.51 27.39 -44.05
C ARG A 55 -34.92 26.92 -42.73
N GLU A 56 -35.75 26.42 -41.82
CA GLU A 56 -35.30 25.89 -40.53
C GLU A 56 -34.45 24.63 -40.71
N ARG A 57 -34.83 23.73 -41.63
CA ARG A 57 -34.03 22.57 -42.03
C ARG A 57 -32.65 22.97 -42.54
N CYS A 58 -32.59 23.90 -43.49
CA CYS A 58 -31.32 24.36 -44.06
C CYS A 58 -30.43 25.00 -42.98
N LYS A 59 -31.01 25.81 -42.09
CA LYS A 59 -30.26 26.45 -41.00
C LYS A 59 -29.65 25.42 -40.04
N GLN A 60 -30.43 24.42 -39.63
CA GLN A 60 -29.96 23.36 -38.72
C GLN A 60 -28.88 22.47 -39.37
N ILE A 61 -28.99 22.20 -40.68
CA ILE A 61 -27.96 21.45 -41.42
C ILE A 61 -26.65 22.25 -41.47
N VAL A 62 -26.71 23.56 -41.74
CA VAL A 62 -25.51 24.42 -41.78
C VAL A 62 -24.82 24.49 -40.41
N GLU A 63 -25.58 24.64 -39.32
CA GLU A 63 -25.01 24.66 -37.96
C GLU A 63 -24.36 23.32 -37.61
N LEU A 64 -25.05 22.19 -37.87
CA LEU A 64 -24.52 20.84 -37.58
C LEU A 64 -23.27 20.53 -38.41
N CYS A 65 -23.26 20.90 -39.69
CA CYS A 65 -22.11 20.69 -40.57
C CYS A 65 -20.92 21.58 -40.17
N LYS A 66 -21.15 22.78 -39.64
CA LYS A 66 -20.10 23.69 -39.17
C LYS A 66 -19.36 23.14 -37.96
N ASP A 67 -20.08 22.57 -36.99
CA ASP A 67 -19.47 21.99 -35.78
C ASP A 67 -18.67 20.70 -36.09
N MET A 68 -18.95 20.05 -37.22
CA MET A 68 -18.40 18.74 -37.60
C MET A 68 -17.51 18.76 -38.85
N GLU A 69 -17.14 19.95 -39.32
CA GLU A 69 -16.31 20.18 -40.53
C GLU A 69 -16.83 19.42 -41.77
N LEU A 70 -18.15 19.38 -41.97
CA LEU A 70 -18.82 18.78 -43.14
C LEU A 70 -19.26 19.88 -44.12
N ASP A 71 -19.34 19.57 -45.42
CA ASP A 71 -19.88 20.49 -46.41
C ASP A 71 -21.43 20.39 -46.43
N PRO A 72 -22.17 21.46 -46.07
CA PRO A 72 -23.64 21.45 -46.06
C PRO A 72 -24.26 21.47 -47.46
N THR A 73 -23.49 21.81 -48.50
CA THR A 73 -24.02 22.07 -49.86
C THR A 73 -24.69 20.84 -50.47
N GLU A 74 -24.08 19.67 -50.32
CA GLU A 74 -24.61 18.41 -50.87
C GLU A 74 -25.86 17.92 -50.11
N PHE A 75 -25.92 18.13 -48.80
CA PHE A 75 -27.06 17.72 -47.97
C PHE A 75 -28.30 18.60 -48.17
N ILE A 76 -28.09 19.89 -48.44
CA ILE A 76 -29.16 20.82 -48.78
C ILE A 76 -29.70 20.52 -50.18
N ALA A 77 -28.81 20.35 -51.17
CA ALA A 77 -29.19 20.10 -52.57
C ALA A 77 -29.93 18.77 -52.77
N ASN A 78 -29.58 17.73 -52.01
CA ASN A 78 -30.21 16.42 -52.09
C ASN A 78 -31.49 16.28 -51.24
N GLY A 79 -31.93 17.35 -50.56
CA GLY A 79 -33.13 17.32 -49.72
C GLY A 79 -33.04 16.38 -48.51
N ALA A 80 -31.83 16.13 -48.00
CA ALA A 80 -31.59 15.16 -46.93
C ALA A 80 -32.28 15.58 -45.62
N SER A 81 -32.85 14.62 -44.88
CA SER A 81 -33.41 14.90 -43.55
C SER A 81 -32.29 15.23 -42.55
N ILE A 82 -32.61 15.97 -41.49
CA ILE A 82 -31.65 16.30 -40.42
C ILE A 82 -31.09 15.03 -39.76
N GLU A 83 -31.88 13.96 -39.67
CA GLU A 83 -31.45 12.66 -39.14
C GLU A 83 -30.39 12.00 -40.04
N ALA A 84 -30.56 12.07 -41.37
CA ALA A 84 -29.57 11.54 -42.31
C ALA A 84 -28.24 12.31 -42.23
N VAL A 85 -28.29 13.63 -42.02
CA VAL A 85 -27.07 14.45 -41.82
C VAL A 85 -26.40 14.08 -40.51
N LYS A 86 -27.16 13.88 -39.41
CA LYS A 86 -26.63 13.42 -38.11
C LYS A 86 -25.99 12.03 -38.21
N ASP A 87 -26.59 11.09 -38.93
CA ASP A 87 -26.02 9.76 -39.13
C ASP A 87 -24.75 9.80 -39.97
N ALA A 88 -24.71 10.61 -41.02
CA ALA A 88 -23.50 10.86 -41.81
C ALA A 88 -22.39 11.48 -40.96
N ALA A 89 -22.75 12.42 -40.09
CA ALA A 89 -21.86 13.03 -39.11
C ALA A 89 -21.29 12.01 -38.11
N ILE A 90 -22.14 11.14 -37.56
CA ILE A 90 -21.72 10.07 -36.64
C ILE A 90 -20.83 9.05 -37.37
N GLN A 91 -21.12 8.73 -38.64
CA GLN A 91 -20.27 7.84 -39.44
C GLN A 91 -18.90 8.45 -39.73
N LYS A 92 -18.83 9.74 -40.07
CA LYS A 92 -17.56 10.47 -40.23
C LYS A 92 -16.79 10.50 -38.91
N PHE A 93 -17.46 10.75 -37.79
CA PHE A 93 -16.84 10.71 -36.48
C PHE A 93 -16.32 9.31 -36.11
N LYS A 94 -17.05 8.24 -36.50
CA LYS A 94 -16.60 6.85 -36.33
C LYS A 94 -15.43 6.49 -37.24
N SER A 95 -15.31 7.09 -38.42
CA SER A 95 -14.19 6.84 -39.35
C SER A 95 -12.94 7.63 -38.98
N GLU A 96 -13.07 8.87 -38.52
CA GLU A 96 -11.97 9.72 -38.04
C GLU A 96 -11.48 9.32 -36.64
N LYS A 97 -12.40 8.92 -35.75
CA LYS A 97 -12.06 8.29 -34.45
C LYS A 97 -12.24 6.77 -34.51
N ARG A 98 -11.61 6.12 -35.48
CA ARG A 98 -11.22 4.73 -35.24
C ARG A 98 -10.40 4.71 -33.95
N PRO A 99 -10.72 3.90 -32.93
CA PRO A 99 -9.74 3.60 -31.91
C PRO A 99 -8.54 3.08 -32.67
N VAL A 100 -7.37 3.68 -32.43
CA VAL A 100 -6.10 3.27 -33.04
C VAL A 100 -6.01 1.76 -32.88
N THR A 101 -6.37 1.04 -33.94
CA THR A 101 -6.22 -0.39 -34.02
C THR A 101 -4.75 -0.49 -34.32
N ALA A 102 -3.98 -0.68 -33.26
CA ALA A 102 -2.55 -0.84 -33.32
C ALA A 102 -2.22 -1.84 -34.42
N GLN A 103 -1.71 -1.34 -35.55
CA GLN A 103 -0.88 -2.17 -36.41
C GLN A 103 0.36 -2.51 -35.58
N PRO A 104 0.69 -3.79 -35.41
CA PRO A 104 1.85 -4.18 -34.63
C PRO A 104 3.10 -3.93 -35.46
N SER A 105 3.63 -2.72 -35.37
CA SER A 105 4.99 -2.40 -35.82
C SER A 105 5.67 -1.54 -34.77
N GLY A 106 6.46 -2.20 -33.92
CA GLY A 106 7.34 -1.56 -32.94
C GLY A 106 6.72 -1.47 -31.55
N ASP A 107 7.39 -2.09 -30.57
CA ASP A 107 7.08 -2.05 -29.13
C ASP A 107 6.74 -0.64 -28.63
N VAL A 108 5.46 -0.30 -28.61
CA VAL A 108 4.95 0.78 -27.76
C VAL A 108 4.15 0.12 -26.64
N ASN A 109 4.90 -0.33 -25.63
CA ASN A 109 4.38 -0.63 -24.31
C ASN A 109 3.84 0.67 -23.67
N LEU A 110 2.65 1.11 -24.07
CA LEU A 110 1.86 2.11 -23.33
C LEU A 110 1.27 1.44 -22.08
N LYS A 111 2.16 1.07 -21.14
CA LYS A 111 1.80 1.06 -19.73
C LYS A 111 1.46 2.50 -19.38
N VAL A 112 0.32 2.74 -18.75
CA VAL A 112 0.00 4.02 -18.10
C VAL A 112 1.10 4.30 -17.08
N LYS A 113 2.18 4.95 -17.53
CA LYS A 113 3.28 5.45 -16.71
C LYS A 113 2.70 6.67 -16.02
N THR A 114 2.41 6.52 -14.73
CA THR A 114 2.31 7.54 -13.68
C THR A 114 2.11 8.99 -14.14
N ASP A 115 1.10 9.69 -13.61
CA ASP A 115 0.84 11.11 -13.90
C ASP A 115 2.11 11.98 -13.89
N GLU A 116 2.20 12.95 -14.82
CA GLU A 116 3.35 13.86 -14.95
C GLU A 116 3.66 14.60 -13.64
N ARG A 117 2.63 14.91 -12.85
CA ARG A 117 2.78 15.48 -11.49
C ARG A 117 3.50 14.53 -10.54
N ASP A 118 3.15 13.25 -10.54
CA ASP A 118 3.81 12.25 -9.69
C ASP A 118 5.28 12.03 -10.10
N LYS A 119 5.57 12.06 -11.42
CA LYS A 119 6.96 11.98 -11.91
C LYS A 119 7.78 13.16 -11.41
N TYR A 120 7.24 14.37 -11.51
CA TYR A 120 7.86 15.58 -10.99
C TYR A 120 8.06 15.50 -9.47
N THR A 121 7.03 15.11 -8.72
CA THR A 121 7.11 14.94 -7.27
C THR A 121 8.23 14.00 -6.85
N ARG A 122 8.34 12.85 -7.54
CA ARG A 122 9.43 11.89 -7.29
C ARG A 122 10.80 12.44 -7.69
N ALA A 123 10.92 13.17 -8.79
CA ALA A 123 12.18 13.78 -9.22
C ALA A 123 12.69 14.81 -8.20
N VAL A 124 11.82 15.71 -7.72
CA VAL A 124 12.21 16.69 -6.70
C VAL A 124 12.51 16.02 -5.36
N ALA A 125 11.69 15.04 -4.93
CA ALA A 125 11.93 14.30 -3.70
C ALA A 125 13.27 13.55 -3.73
N ASP A 126 13.59 12.87 -4.84
CA ASP A 126 14.87 12.19 -5.01
C ASP A 126 16.03 13.18 -5.09
N GLY A 127 15.84 14.35 -5.70
CA GLY A 127 16.83 15.44 -5.69
C GLY A 127 17.12 15.96 -4.28
N MET A 128 16.10 16.11 -3.44
CA MET A 128 16.26 16.46 -2.02
C MET A 128 17.08 15.41 -1.27
N LEU A 129 16.80 14.12 -1.50
CA LEU A 129 17.55 13.02 -0.88
C LEU A 129 19.01 13.00 -1.35
N LEU A 130 19.26 13.18 -2.65
CA LEU A 130 20.61 13.25 -3.19
C LEU A 130 21.39 14.47 -2.68
N LYS A 131 20.72 15.61 -2.43
CA LYS A 131 21.35 16.80 -1.81
C LYS A 131 21.76 16.51 -0.36
N SER A 132 20.92 15.78 0.37
CA SER A 132 21.21 15.39 1.75
C SER A 132 22.32 14.34 1.92
N GLY A 133 22.85 13.80 0.80
CA GLY A 133 23.92 12.80 0.80
C GLY A 133 23.43 11.35 0.94
N LEU A 134 22.12 11.10 0.88
CA LEU A 134 21.57 9.74 0.84
C LEU A 134 21.77 9.12 -0.55
N TYR A 135 22.20 7.85 -0.58
CA TYR A 135 22.26 7.08 -1.80
C TYR A 135 20.86 6.61 -2.19
N VAL A 136 20.41 6.98 -3.39
CA VAL A 136 19.16 6.50 -3.97
C VAL A 136 19.52 5.53 -5.10
N ASP A 137 19.14 4.25 -4.96
CA ASP A 137 19.51 3.18 -5.91
C ASP A 137 19.06 3.47 -7.35
N LYS A 138 17.85 4.03 -7.50
CA LYS A 138 17.30 4.43 -8.80
C LYS A 138 16.63 5.80 -8.67
N PRO A 139 17.37 6.90 -8.82
CA PRO A 139 16.79 8.23 -8.81
C PRO A 139 15.82 8.40 -9.99
N ALA A 140 14.70 9.08 -9.76
CA ALA A 140 13.79 9.46 -10.81
C ALA A 140 14.48 10.36 -11.88
N ALA A 141 14.02 10.27 -13.12
CA ALA A 141 14.55 11.10 -14.21
C ALA A 141 14.37 12.59 -13.87
N GLY A 142 15.45 13.39 -13.99
CA GLY A 142 15.48 14.81 -13.60
C GLY A 142 15.85 15.08 -12.14
N ALA A 143 16.03 14.04 -11.29
CA ALA A 143 16.38 14.24 -9.87
C ALA A 143 17.72 14.98 -9.66
N ASN A 144 18.68 14.80 -10.57
CA ASN A 144 19.98 15.47 -10.50
C ASN A 144 19.88 16.99 -10.71
N ASP A 145 18.87 17.47 -11.43
CA ASP A 145 18.69 18.91 -11.69
C ASP A 145 18.27 19.63 -10.41
N PHE A 146 17.52 18.94 -9.54
CA PHE A 146 17.07 19.46 -8.25
C PHE A 146 18.13 19.32 -7.14
N LYS A 147 19.13 18.44 -7.30
CA LYS A 147 20.17 18.19 -6.28
C LYS A 147 20.91 19.47 -5.84
N SER A 148 21.07 20.42 -6.75
CA SER A 148 21.81 21.67 -6.51
C SER A 148 20.94 22.84 -6.05
N MET A 149 19.61 22.68 -5.99
CA MET A 149 18.67 23.75 -5.64
C MET A 149 18.52 23.92 -4.13
N SER A 150 18.18 25.14 -3.67
CA SER A 150 17.76 25.38 -2.28
C SER A 150 16.32 24.90 -2.03
N LEU A 151 15.95 24.65 -0.78
CA LEU A 151 14.57 24.28 -0.39
C LEU A 151 13.58 25.37 -0.81
N ARG A 152 14.00 26.64 -0.75
CA ARG A 152 13.26 27.78 -1.27
C ARG A 152 13.04 27.66 -2.77
N ASP A 153 14.09 27.40 -3.55
CA ASP A 153 13.97 27.32 -5.02
C ASP A 153 13.15 26.10 -5.45
N MET A 154 13.29 24.96 -4.76
CA MET A 154 12.43 23.80 -4.94
C MET A 154 10.95 24.12 -4.64
N ALA A 155 10.68 24.92 -3.61
CA ALA A 155 9.34 25.38 -3.29
C ALA A 155 8.76 26.33 -4.35
N ILE A 156 9.59 27.22 -4.90
CA ILE A 156 9.23 28.11 -6.01
C ILE A 156 8.89 27.28 -7.26
N HIS A 157 9.73 26.30 -7.62
CA HIS A 157 9.48 25.42 -8.76
C HIS A 157 8.19 24.59 -8.59
N ALA A 158 7.93 24.09 -7.38
CA ALA A 158 6.70 23.38 -7.08
C ALA A 158 5.45 24.27 -7.16
N MET A 159 5.49 25.51 -6.66
CA MET A 159 4.38 26.46 -6.82
C MET A 159 4.18 26.89 -8.28
N ALA A 160 5.26 27.04 -9.05
CA ALA A 160 5.16 27.32 -10.48
C ALA A 160 4.46 26.18 -11.24
N GLN A 161 4.68 24.94 -10.84
CA GLN A 161 3.98 23.77 -11.38
C GLN A 161 2.48 23.75 -11.02
N ASP A 162 2.12 24.36 -9.90
CA ASP A 162 0.72 24.55 -9.47
C ASP A 162 0.04 25.74 -10.21
N GLY A 163 0.73 26.36 -11.17
CA GLY A 163 0.19 27.39 -12.07
C GLY A 163 0.56 28.82 -11.70
N GLU A 164 1.44 29.01 -10.70
CA GLU A 164 1.89 30.34 -10.30
C GLU A 164 3.02 30.88 -11.19
N ASN A 165 3.12 32.21 -11.30
CA ASN A 165 4.14 32.84 -12.13
C ASN A 165 5.53 32.74 -11.47
N LEU A 166 6.45 32.05 -12.15
CA LEU A 166 7.83 31.82 -11.69
C LEU A 166 8.61 33.11 -11.45
N ASP A 167 8.52 34.11 -12.32
CA ASP A 167 9.26 35.38 -12.18
C ASP A 167 8.82 36.14 -10.94
N THR A 168 7.51 36.14 -10.66
CA THR A 168 6.96 36.73 -9.43
C THR A 168 7.45 36.00 -8.19
N LEU A 169 7.49 34.66 -8.21
CA LEU A 169 7.93 33.85 -7.08
C LEU A 169 9.43 33.99 -6.78
N MET A 170 10.27 34.09 -7.81
CA MET A 170 11.72 34.29 -7.63
C MET A 170 12.05 35.62 -6.95
N ARG A 171 11.22 36.66 -7.15
CA ARG A 171 11.39 37.99 -6.54
C ARG A 171 10.93 38.07 -5.08
N MET A 172 10.19 37.07 -4.58
CA MET A 172 9.71 37.04 -3.19
C MET A 172 10.86 36.77 -2.21
N SER A 173 10.80 37.35 -1.01
CA SER A 173 11.72 37.00 0.07
C SER A 173 11.51 35.55 0.55
N PRO A 174 12.50 34.92 1.20
CA PRO A 174 12.35 33.57 1.76
C PRO A 174 11.16 33.45 2.73
N SER A 175 10.86 34.52 3.47
CA SER A 175 9.70 34.57 4.35
C SER A 175 8.38 34.54 3.58
N GLU A 176 8.27 35.34 2.52
CA GLU A 176 7.05 35.40 1.71
C GLU A 176 6.81 34.08 0.98
N VAL A 177 7.87 33.45 0.48
CA VAL A 177 7.81 32.08 -0.09
C VAL A 177 7.30 31.10 0.96
N TYR A 178 7.86 31.10 2.18
CA TYR A 178 7.41 30.23 3.26
C TYR A 178 5.94 30.45 3.63
N ASP A 179 5.53 31.71 3.81
CA ASP A 179 4.15 32.05 4.19
C ASP A 179 3.16 31.62 3.09
N LYS A 180 3.57 31.69 1.84
CA LYS A 180 2.77 31.25 0.70
C LYS A 180 2.67 29.74 0.59
N VAL A 181 3.78 29.02 0.74
CA VAL A 181 3.83 27.54 0.72
C VAL A 181 3.03 26.94 1.88
N THR A 182 3.13 27.53 3.08
CA THR A 182 2.36 27.09 4.24
C THR A 182 0.87 27.38 4.10
N ARG A 183 0.48 28.56 3.59
CA ARG A 183 -0.93 28.86 3.28
C ARG A 183 -1.48 27.98 2.15
N ALA A 184 -0.73 27.78 1.07
CA ALA A 184 -1.14 26.90 -0.01
C ALA A 184 -1.31 25.46 0.49
N GLY A 185 -0.35 24.97 1.29
CA GLY A 185 -0.43 23.67 1.95
C GLY A 185 -1.58 23.52 2.94
N PHE A 186 -2.02 24.61 3.57
CA PHE A 186 -3.14 24.67 4.51
C PHE A 186 -4.50 24.55 3.80
N TYR A 187 -4.68 25.25 2.67
CA TYR A 187 -5.95 25.23 1.93
C TYR A 187 -6.04 24.13 0.88
N ASN A 188 -4.89 23.59 0.43
CA ASN A 188 -4.83 22.54 -0.57
C ASN A 188 -3.87 21.40 -0.16
N PRO A 189 -4.39 20.24 0.28
CA PRO A 189 -3.58 19.07 0.57
C PRO A 189 -2.81 18.52 -0.64
N THR A 190 -3.22 18.89 -1.87
CA THR A 190 -2.53 18.53 -3.12
C THR A 190 -1.44 19.51 -3.56
N SER A 191 -1.14 20.53 -2.75
CA SER A 191 -0.03 21.45 -3.05
C SER A 191 1.26 20.65 -3.29
N ALA A 192 1.93 20.91 -4.41
CA ALA A 192 3.01 20.05 -4.89
C ALA A 192 4.17 19.98 -3.88
N PHE A 193 4.51 21.11 -3.23
CA PHE A 193 5.69 21.17 -2.37
C PHE A 193 5.58 20.36 -1.06
N PRO A 194 4.51 20.49 -0.24
CA PRO A 194 4.37 19.62 0.93
C PRO A 194 4.30 18.12 0.58
N ALA A 195 3.66 17.76 -0.55
CA ALA A 195 3.60 16.38 -1.01
C ALA A 195 4.98 15.82 -1.43
N ILE A 196 5.83 16.66 -2.04
CA ILE A 196 7.24 16.34 -2.33
C ILE A 196 7.99 16.06 -1.02
N MET A 197 7.85 16.94 -0.04
CA MET A 197 8.50 16.80 1.25
C MET A 197 8.05 15.53 1.99
N ASP A 198 6.75 15.24 1.99
CA ASP A 198 6.20 14.01 2.58
C ASP A 198 6.74 12.76 1.87
N THR A 199 6.90 12.81 0.53
CA THR A 199 7.49 11.70 -0.25
C THR A 199 8.95 11.49 0.10
N ALA A 200 9.75 12.56 0.20
CA ALA A 200 11.15 12.50 0.58
C ALA A 200 11.33 11.93 1.99
N ILE A 201 10.55 12.42 2.96
CA ILE A 201 10.56 11.93 4.35
C ILE A 201 10.19 10.45 4.40
N ASN A 202 9.11 10.04 3.73
CA ASN A 202 8.68 8.63 3.72
C ASN A 202 9.73 7.70 3.12
N LYS A 203 10.45 8.14 2.09
CA LYS A 203 11.52 7.36 1.46
C LYS A 203 12.74 7.25 2.38
N ALA A 204 13.25 8.38 2.90
CA ALA A 204 14.35 8.38 3.86
C ALA A 204 14.04 7.53 5.10
N TYR A 205 12.80 7.60 5.59
CA TYR A 205 12.34 6.81 6.72
C TYR A 205 12.33 5.31 6.42
N LYS A 206 11.78 4.90 5.28
CA LYS A 206 11.71 3.49 4.86
C LYS A 206 13.10 2.88 4.71
N ASP A 207 14.00 3.60 4.04
CA ASP A 207 15.36 3.14 3.79
C ASP A 207 16.10 2.90 5.12
N GLU A 208 16.02 3.85 6.05
CA GLU A 208 16.63 3.69 7.38
C GLU A 208 15.92 2.63 8.24
N TYR A 209 14.59 2.52 8.13
CA TYR A 209 13.83 1.50 8.86
C TYR A 209 14.28 0.09 8.47
N THR A 210 14.53 -0.16 7.18
CA THR A 210 15.05 -1.45 6.72
C THR A 210 16.50 -1.69 7.17
N LEU A 211 17.33 -0.64 7.20
CA LEU A 211 18.74 -0.72 7.63
C LEU A 211 18.94 -0.80 9.15
N ALA A 212 17.92 -0.46 9.94
CA ALA A 212 18.04 -0.43 11.40
C ALA A 212 18.44 -1.81 11.95
N PRO A 213 19.55 -1.89 12.75
CA PRO A 213 20.12 -3.15 13.20
C PRO A 213 19.31 -3.74 14.37
N THR A 214 18.20 -4.40 14.06
CA THR A 214 17.39 -5.14 15.04
C THR A 214 17.44 -6.63 14.79
N THR A 215 17.20 -7.41 15.83
CA THR A 215 17.45 -8.85 15.81
C THR A 215 16.20 -9.69 16.03
N PHE A 216 15.14 -9.11 16.60
CA PHE A 216 13.89 -9.82 16.91
C PHE A 216 13.31 -10.60 15.71
N GLU A 217 13.38 -10.04 14.50
CA GLU A 217 12.86 -10.64 13.25
C GLU A 217 13.46 -12.02 12.94
N LYS A 218 14.60 -12.39 13.54
CA LYS A 218 15.29 -13.67 13.30
C LYS A 218 14.68 -14.85 14.06
N PHE A 219 13.89 -14.60 15.10
CA PHE A 219 13.37 -15.67 15.98
C PHE A 219 11.90 -15.53 16.35
N VAL A 220 11.25 -14.41 16.02
CA VAL A 220 9.80 -14.25 16.20
C VAL A 220 9.05 -14.56 14.92
N LYS A 221 7.81 -15.01 15.04
CA LYS A 221 6.88 -15.05 13.91
C LYS A 221 6.25 -13.69 13.71
N ILE A 222 6.18 -13.23 12.46
CA ILE A 222 5.45 -12.00 12.12
C ILE A 222 4.01 -12.36 11.77
N GLY A 223 3.08 -11.79 12.54
CA GLY A 223 1.65 -11.96 12.38
C GLY A 223 0.97 -10.69 11.84
N SER A 224 -0.33 -10.80 11.58
CA SER A 224 -1.17 -9.68 11.17
C SER A 224 -2.53 -9.80 11.84
N LEU A 225 -3.03 -8.68 12.35
CA LEU A 225 -4.38 -8.56 12.92
C LEU A 225 -5.16 -7.48 12.16
N SER A 226 -6.47 -7.69 12.01
CA SER A 226 -7.34 -6.74 11.30
C SER A 226 -7.86 -5.61 12.19
N ASP A 227 -7.91 -5.81 13.50
CA ASP A 227 -8.46 -4.84 14.45
C ASP A 227 -7.75 -4.85 15.82
N PHE A 228 -8.13 -3.92 16.70
CA PHE A 228 -7.54 -3.71 18.03
C PHE A 228 -8.21 -4.50 19.17
N LYS A 229 -9.22 -5.30 18.86
CA LYS A 229 -9.89 -6.14 19.86
C LYS A 229 -8.94 -7.26 20.28
N ALA A 230 -9.20 -7.80 21.47
CA ALA A 230 -8.54 -9.02 21.88
C ALA A 230 -9.00 -10.15 20.96
N HIS A 231 -8.09 -10.69 20.16
CA HIS A 231 -8.34 -11.86 19.35
C HIS A 231 -7.87 -13.11 20.10
N ASP A 232 -8.81 -14.02 20.36
CA ASP A 232 -8.46 -15.38 20.78
C ASP A 232 -7.83 -16.09 19.58
N ASN A 233 -6.71 -16.77 19.79
CA ASN A 233 -6.04 -17.50 18.73
C ASN A 233 -6.89 -18.73 18.33
N TYR A 234 -7.80 -18.62 17.36
CA TYR A 234 -8.59 -19.77 16.89
C TYR A 234 -7.74 -20.73 16.03
N TRP A 235 -6.84 -21.46 16.68
CA TRP A 235 -6.36 -22.73 16.15
C TRP A 235 -6.73 -23.84 17.15
N VAL A 236 -7.64 -24.72 16.76
CA VAL A 236 -7.84 -26.00 17.46
C VAL A 236 -6.59 -26.81 17.16
N THR A 237 -5.69 -26.90 18.13
CA THR A 237 -4.53 -27.80 18.09
C THR A 237 -4.40 -28.37 19.47
N GLY A 238 -5.07 -29.49 19.70
CA GLY A 238 -4.29 -30.63 20.12
C GLY A 238 -3.79 -31.34 18.85
N PRO A 239 -2.61 -31.97 18.85
CA PRO A 239 -2.37 -33.06 17.92
C PRO A 239 -3.54 -34.04 18.05
N ALA A 240 -4.01 -34.57 16.91
CA ALA A 240 -4.87 -35.75 16.99
C ALA A 240 -4.17 -36.77 17.87
N GLY A 241 -4.89 -37.39 18.81
CA GLY A 241 -4.35 -38.39 19.71
C GLY A 241 -3.51 -39.43 18.96
N GLU A 242 -2.54 -40.04 19.65
CA GLU A 242 -1.62 -41.01 19.03
C GLU A 242 -2.43 -42.09 18.31
N PHE A 243 -2.04 -42.37 17.05
CA PHE A 243 -2.67 -43.45 16.29
C PHE A 243 -2.39 -44.78 16.99
N LYS A 244 -3.43 -45.36 17.57
CA LYS A 244 -3.36 -46.69 18.18
C LYS A 244 -3.43 -47.75 17.08
N GLU A 245 -2.66 -48.82 17.27
CA GLU A 245 -2.73 -49.99 16.40
C GLU A 245 -4.13 -50.60 16.51
N VAL A 246 -4.83 -50.69 15.38
CA VAL A 246 -6.15 -51.32 15.31
C VAL A 246 -5.92 -52.81 15.02
N PRO A 247 -6.19 -53.73 15.96
CA PRO A 247 -6.08 -55.16 15.69
C PRO A 247 -7.09 -55.59 14.60
N GLU A 248 -6.84 -56.69 13.88
CA GLU A 248 -7.80 -57.21 12.89
C GLU A 248 -9.16 -57.48 13.57
N ASN A 249 -10.17 -56.65 13.23
CA ASN A 249 -11.52 -56.54 13.84
C ASN A 249 -11.68 -55.65 15.09
N GLY A 250 -10.72 -54.77 15.42
CA GLY A 250 -10.85 -53.76 16.47
C GLY A 250 -11.68 -52.54 16.06
N GLU A 251 -12.32 -51.88 17.03
CA GLU A 251 -13.00 -50.59 16.83
C GLU A 251 -11.99 -49.44 16.87
N ILE A 252 -12.16 -48.44 15.99
CA ILE A 252 -11.32 -47.24 15.97
C ILE A 252 -11.73 -46.35 17.15
N GLU A 253 -10.83 -46.13 18.10
CA GLU A 253 -11.09 -45.20 19.20
C GLU A 253 -11.25 -43.77 18.68
N ALA A 254 -12.39 -43.13 18.98
CA ALA A 254 -12.66 -41.74 18.61
C ALA A 254 -11.92 -40.79 19.55
N ASP A 255 -11.11 -39.89 18.97
CA ASP A 255 -10.47 -38.80 19.70
C ASP A 255 -11.46 -37.67 19.99
N ILE A 256 -11.41 -37.10 21.19
CA ILE A 256 -12.26 -35.98 21.61
C ILE A 256 -11.37 -34.74 21.72
N PRO A 257 -11.49 -33.78 20.79
CA PRO A 257 -10.75 -32.51 20.87
C PRO A 257 -11.10 -31.77 22.16
N LYS A 258 -10.10 -31.37 22.94
CA LYS A 258 -10.27 -30.54 24.14
C LYS A 258 -9.93 -29.09 23.83
N ASP A 259 -10.80 -28.17 24.25
CA ASP A 259 -10.56 -26.73 24.16
C ASP A 259 -9.82 -26.22 25.40
N MET A 260 -8.66 -25.58 25.20
CA MET A 260 -7.84 -24.99 26.27
C MET A 260 -7.67 -23.48 26.10
N ALA A 261 -7.35 -22.80 27.21
CA ALA A 261 -7.14 -21.36 27.27
C ALA A 261 -6.02 -20.91 26.31
N LYS A 262 -6.25 -19.82 25.58
CA LYS A 262 -5.37 -19.38 24.50
C LYS A 262 -4.78 -18.00 24.77
N PRO A 263 -3.59 -17.71 24.24
CA PRO A 263 -3.02 -16.37 24.30
C PRO A 263 -3.96 -15.39 23.58
N LYS A 264 -4.31 -14.31 24.29
CA LYS A 264 -5.08 -13.20 23.75
C LYS A 264 -4.12 -12.23 23.09
N ARG A 265 -4.29 -12.02 21.79
CA ARG A 265 -3.47 -11.08 21.03
C ARG A 265 -4.18 -9.73 20.98
N GLN A 266 -3.44 -8.66 21.23
CA GLN A 266 -3.98 -7.30 21.17
C GLN A 266 -2.91 -6.33 20.65
N LEU A 267 -3.33 -5.46 19.73
CA LEU A 267 -2.50 -4.38 19.21
C LEU A 267 -2.56 -3.14 20.10
N LYS A 268 -1.45 -2.40 20.15
CA LYS A 268 -1.37 -1.06 20.75
C LYS A 268 -0.74 -0.09 19.76
N THR A 269 -1.23 1.15 19.77
CA THR A 269 -0.68 2.23 18.95
C THR A 269 0.50 2.89 19.65
N PHE A 270 1.62 2.98 18.96
CA PHE A 270 2.79 3.74 19.39
C PHE A 270 3.03 4.89 18.43
N ALA A 271 3.15 6.10 18.96
CA ALA A 271 3.31 7.31 18.15
C ALA A 271 4.32 8.28 18.75
N ARG A 272 4.98 9.06 17.88
CA ARG A 272 5.76 10.25 18.23
C ARG A 272 5.59 11.32 17.17
N GLN A 273 5.81 12.56 17.57
CA GLN A 273 5.72 13.73 16.70
C GLN A 273 7.09 14.40 16.56
N PHE A 274 7.35 14.97 15.38
CA PHE A 274 8.48 15.86 15.16
C PHE A 274 8.04 17.06 14.31
N SER A 275 8.74 18.19 14.45
CA SER A 275 8.38 19.42 13.76
C SER A 275 9.59 20.12 13.16
N MET A 276 9.40 20.73 11.99
CA MET A 276 10.35 21.62 11.35
C MET A 276 9.90 23.06 11.56
N SER A 277 10.75 23.85 12.22
CA SER A 277 10.45 25.26 12.49
C SER A 277 10.58 26.11 11.21
N ARG A 278 9.89 27.26 11.19
CA ARG A 278 10.06 28.27 10.13
C ARG A 278 11.51 28.67 9.91
N GLN A 279 12.30 28.76 10.99
CA GLN A 279 13.72 29.13 10.89
C GLN A 279 14.53 28.05 10.15
N ALA A 280 14.28 26.76 10.43
CA ALA A 280 14.95 25.66 9.73
C ALA A 280 14.63 25.67 8.22
N PHE A 281 13.40 26.03 7.86
CA PHE A 281 13.01 26.19 6.45
C PHE A 281 13.73 27.36 5.78
N ILE A 282 13.72 28.54 6.41
CA ILE A 282 14.35 29.76 5.86
C ILE A 282 15.87 29.58 5.74
N ASN A 283 16.48 28.85 6.68
CA ASN A 283 17.92 28.58 6.69
C ASN A 283 18.35 27.42 5.76
N ASP A 284 17.44 26.88 4.94
CA ASP A 284 17.72 25.78 4.00
C ASP A 284 18.30 24.52 4.67
N ASP A 285 17.84 24.17 5.88
CA ASP A 285 18.28 22.97 6.60
C ASP A 285 17.62 21.69 6.04
N ILE A 286 18.05 21.29 4.85
CA ILE A 286 17.60 20.06 4.17
C ILE A 286 18.12 18.80 4.89
N GLY A 287 19.23 18.92 5.63
CA GLY A 287 19.75 17.83 6.46
C GLY A 287 18.75 17.39 7.53
N PHE A 288 17.92 18.31 8.02
CA PHE A 288 16.83 17.99 8.94
C PHE A 288 15.85 16.96 8.36
N LEU A 289 15.47 17.09 7.09
CA LEU A 289 14.46 16.25 6.42
C LEU A 289 14.90 14.78 6.25
N THR A 290 16.17 14.48 6.48
CA THR A 290 16.71 13.12 6.34
C THR A 290 17.23 12.57 7.65
N THR A 291 17.99 13.37 8.39
CA THR A 291 18.58 12.95 9.68
C THR A 291 17.53 12.71 10.76
N VAL A 292 16.49 13.55 10.82
CA VAL A 292 15.46 13.43 11.85
C VAL A 292 14.55 12.23 11.59
N PRO A 293 13.95 12.05 10.40
CA PRO A 293 13.18 10.85 10.10
C PRO A 293 13.98 9.56 10.28
N ALA A 294 15.25 9.53 9.89
CA ALA A 294 16.13 8.38 10.09
C ALA A 294 16.27 8.00 11.57
N ARG A 295 16.49 8.99 12.45
CA ARG A 295 16.54 8.74 13.91
C ARG A 295 15.23 8.16 14.44
N TYR A 296 14.09 8.65 13.98
CA TYR A 296 12.79 8.13 14.38
C TYR A 296 12.51 6.73 13.80
N ALA A 297 12.97 6.44 12.58
CA ALA A 297 12.88 5.10 11.97
C ALA A 297 13.63 4.07 12.82
N ARG A 298 14.89 4.37 13.16
CA ARG A 298 15.70 3.53 14.04
C ARG A 298 15.07 3.38 15.43
N SER A 299 14.55 4.46 15.99
CA SER A 299 13.86 4.42 17.29
C SER A 299 12.59 3.56 17.26
N ALA A 300 11.81 3.62 16.19
CA ALA A 300 10.59 2.81 16.05
C ALA A 300 10.95 1.31 16.02
N LYS A 301 11.89 0.90 15.18
CA LYS A 301 12.31 -0.51 15.11
C LYS A 301 12.96 -0.99 16.41
N THR A 302 13.80 -0.15 17.03
CA THR A 302 14.41 -0.44 18.35
C THR A 302 13.35 -0.59 19.45
N THR A 303 12.21 0.11 19.34
CA THR A 303 11.11 0.00 20.30
C THR A 303 10.45 -1.37 20.23
N ILE A 304 10.21 -1.89 19.02
CA ILE A 304 9.71 -3.26 18.81
C ILE A 304 10.71 -4.29 19.37
N ASN A 305 12.00 -4.12 19.06
CA ASN A 305 13.06 -4.97 19.61
C ASN A 305 13.01 -5.00 21.15
N LYS A 306 12.97 -3.82 21.78
CA LYS A 306 12.85 -3.70 23.25
C LYS A 306 11.59 -4.35 23.79
N MET A 307 10.44 -4.28 23.11
CA MET A 307 9.20 -4.94 23.56
C MET A 307 9.36 -6.46 23.61
N VAL A 308 9.94 -7.06 22.57
CA VAL A 308 10.21 -8.51 22.51
C VAL A 308 11.18 -8.93 23.62
N TYR A 309 12.30 -8.22 23.75
CA TYR A 309 13.28 -8.52 24.80
C TYR A 309 12.77 -8.27 26.20
N ASN A 310 11.92 -7.26 26.41
CA ASN A 310 11.24 -7.04 27.69
C ASN A 310 10.28 -8.18 28.04
N ALA A 311 9.57 -8.74 27.06
CA ALA A 311 8.69 -9.88 27.29
C ALA A 311 9.49 -11.11 27.75
N LEU A 312 10.67 -11.34 27.18
CA LEU A 312 11.59 -12.42 27.55
C LEU A 312 12.29 -12.20 28.89
N TYR A 313 12.73 -10.97 29.18
CA TYR A 313 13.53 -10.67 30.36
C TYR A 313 12.67 -10.59 31.63
N ASN A 314 11.51 -9.92 31.55
CA ASN A 314 10.64 -9.70 32.71
C ASN A 314 9.71 -10.88 33.04
N ASP A 315 9.81 -11.98 32.31
CA ASP A 315 9.08 -13.22 32.60
C ASP A 315 7.56 -13.00 32.65
N VAL A 316 7.00 -12.49 31.55
CA VAL A 316 5.59 -12.09 31.47
C VAL A 316 4.67 -13.29 31.75
N VAL A 317 3.58 -13.02 32.47
CA VAL A 317 2.52 -14.00 32.71
C VAL A 317 1.83 -14.35 31.40
N ILE A 318 1.77 -15.64 31.07
CA ILE A 318 1.17 -16.13 29.84
C ILE A 318 -0.28 -16.60 30.06
N TYR A 319 -0.86 -17.24 29.05
CA TYR A 319 -2.29 -17.59 29.00
C TYR A 319 -2.76 -18.60 30.06
N ASP A 320 -1.84 -19.33 30.67
CA ASP A 320 -2.09 -20.26 31.78
C ASP A 320 -2.11 -19.58 33.16
N GLY A 321 -1.83 -18.27 33.23
CA GLY A 321 -1.75 -17.52 34.47
C GLY A 321 -0.43 -17.69 35.24
N LEU A 322 0.54 -18.43 34.69
CA LEU A 322 1.89 -18.59 35.22
C LEU A 322 2.89 -17.70 34.45
N PRO A 323 4.04 -17.35 35.06
CA PRO A 323 5.15 -16.74 34.33
C PRO A 323 5.66 -17.65 33.20
N LEU A 324 6.16 -17.07 32.12
CA LEU A 324 6.71 -17.80 30.97
C LEU A 324 7.71 -18.89 31.41
N PHE A 325 8.60 -18.60 32.36
CA PHE A 325 9.66 -19.49 32.81
C PHE A 325 9.43 -20.07 34.22
N ASP A 326 8.19 -20.50 34.49
CA ASP A 326 7.84 -21.24 35.70
C ASP A 326 8.45 -22.66 35.73
N ALA A 327 8.63 -23.21 36.95
CA ALA A 327 9.13 -24.58 37.13
C ALA A 327 8.21 -25.64 36.47
N SER A 328 6.91 -25.37 36.42
CA SER A 328 5.91 -26.26 35.82
C SER A 328 6.08 -26.40 34.31
N HIS A 329 6.59 -25.37 33.64
CA HIS A 329 6.83 -25.35 32.20
C HIS A 329 8.12 -26.08 31.78
N LYS A 330 8.98 -26.44 32.76
CA LYS A 330 10.25 -27.16 32.56
C LYS A 330 11.15 -26.52 31.49
N ASN A 331 11.03 -25.20 31.31
CA ASN A 331 11.66 -24.44 30.24
C ASN A 331 12.71 -23.46 30.75
N SER A 332 13.19 -23.64 31.98
CA SER A 332 14.27 -22.85 32.56
C SER A 332 15.24 -23.73 33.34
N LEU A 333 16.54 -23.56 33.11
CA LEU A 333 17.56 -24.19 33.93
C LEU A 333 17.57 -23.58 35.34
N VAL A 334 17.76 -24.43 36.35
CA VAL A 334 17.78 -24.02 37.77
C VAL A 334 18.98 -23.11 38.06
N THR A 335 20.16 -23.54 37.61
CA THR A 335 21.44 -22.85 37.81
C THR A 335 21.82 -22.02 36.58
N GLY A 336 22.04 -20.72 36.80
CA GLY A 336 22.58 -19.82 35.78
C GLY A 336 24.05 -20.13 35.48
N SER A 337 24.42 -20.17 34.20
CA SER A 337 25.78 -20.47 33.77
C SER A 337 26.14 -19.77 32.46
N ALA A 338 27.43 -19.51 32.27
CA ALA A 338 27.98 -19.07 31.00
C ALA A 338 27.84 -20.18 29.93
N PRO A 339 27.86 -19.84 28.63
CA PRO A 339 27.77 -20.84 27.56
C PRO A 339 28.89 -21.86 27.64
N SER A 340 28.53 -23.14 27.62
CA SER A 340 29.44 -24.27 27.50
C SER A 340 28.75 -25.40 26.74
N ALA A 341 29.53 -26.32 26.16
CA ALA A 341 28.98 -27.44 25.40
C ALA A 341 28.01 -28.29 26.23
N GLU A 342 28.32 -28.52 27.50
CA GLU A 342 27.46 -29.27 28.42
C GLU A 342 26.12 -28.57 28.68
N VAL A 343 26.15 -27.26 28.89
CA VAL A 343 24.96 -26.46 29.17
C VAL A 343 24.07 -26.37 27.93
N ILE A 344 24.66 -26.19 26.74
CA ILE A 344 23.91 -26.18 25.48
C ILE A 344 23.23 -27.53 25.25
N ASN A 345 23.94 -28.64 25.49
CA ASN A 345 23.34 -29.97 25.38
C ASN A 345 22.17 -30.17 26.37
N LYS A 346 22.30 -29.68 27.61
CA LYS A 346 21.19 -29.69 28.58
C LYS A 346 19.99 -28.87 28.10
N MET A 347 20.21 -27.72 27.46
CA MET A 347 19.12 -26.90 26.90
C MET A 347 18.45 -27.58 25.70
N ILE A 348 19.23 -28.20 24.80
CA ILE A 348 18.70 -28.97 23.67
C ILE A 348 17.87 -30.15 24.18
N LEU A 349 18.37 -30.88 25.18
CA LEU A 349 17.61 -31.97 25.81
C LEU A 349 16.32 -31.45 26.45
N ALA A 350 16.39 -30.36 27.22
CA ALA A 350 15.21 -29.76 27.83
C ALA A 350 14.15 -29.39 26.80
N LEU A 351 14.56 -28.82 25.66
CA LEU A 351 13.67 -28.48 24.54
C LEU A 351 13.07 -29.74 23.89
N ALA A 352 13.89 -30.76 23.61
CA ALA A 352 13.45 -32.00 22.97
C ALA A 352 12.55 -32.87 23.87
N THR A 353 12.68 -32.74 25.20
CA THR A 353 11.82 -33.45 26.18
C THR A 353 10.53 -32.72 26.52
N GLN A 354 10.25 -31.59 25.86
CA GLN A 354 8.99 -30.91 26.02
C GLN A 354 7.84 -31.81 25.58
N LYS A 355 6.76 -31.75 26.35
CA LYS A 355 5.56 -32.53 26.10
C LYS A 355 4.41 -31.60 25.79
N ASP A 356 3.50 -32.08 24.96
CA ASP A 356 2.27 -31.36 24.69
C ASP A 356 1.28 -31.44 25.86
N GLU A 357 0.16 -30.73 25.73
CA GLU A 357 -1.00 -30.80 26.62
C GLU A 357 -1.53 -32.21 26.90
N PHE A 358 -1.26 -33.16 26.01
CA PHE A 358 -1.70 -34.57 26.12
C PHE A 358 -0.61 -35.49 26.67
N ASP A 359 0.46 -34.94 27.24
CA ASP A 359 1.64 -35.67 27.75
C ASP A 359 2.42 -36.46 26.67
N GLN A 360 2.14 -36.15 25.40
CA GLN A 360 2.83 -36.69 24.23
C GLN A 360 4.11 -35.90 23.95
N SER A 361 5.15 -36.59 23.48
CA SER A 361 6.41 -35.93 23.11
C SER A 361 6.20 -35.12 21.83
N ILE A 362 6.59 -33.85 21.85
CA ILE A 362 6.58 -33.01 20.65
C ILE A 362 7.97 -32.98 20.01
N VAL A 363 8.00 -32.93 18.68
CA VAL A 363 9.26 -32.75 17.95
C VAL A 363 9.54 -31.25 17.89
N VAL A 364 10.53 -30.80 18.66
CA VAL A 364 10.91 -29.39 18.74
C VAL A 364 12.40 -29.28 18.42
N ASN A 365 12.72 -28.76 17.23
CA ASN A 365 14.11 -28.64 16.81
C ASN A 365 14.70 -27.29 17.24
N PRO A 366 15.89 -27.26 17.86
CA PRO A 366 16.55 -26.00 18.21
C PRO A 366 17.03 -25.27 16.94
N ARG A 367 16.66 -23.99 16.80
CA ARG A 367 17.00 -23.17 15.62
C ARG A 367 17.81 -21.92 15.96
N THR A 368 17.53 -21.27 17.09
CA THR A 368 18.13 -19.96 17.38
C THR A 368 18.58 -19.88 18.84
N ILE A 369 19.82 -19.44 19.05
CA ILE A 369 20.31 -19.04 20.38
C ILE A 369 20.30 -17.52 20.45
N VAL A 370 19.56 -16.98 21.42
CA VAL A 370 19.48 -15.54 21.70
C VAL A 370 20.34 -15.25 22.93
N ALA A 371 21.40 -14.47 22.76
CA ALA A 371 22.39 -14.23 23.80
C ALA A 371 22.79 -12.74 23.92
N PRO A 372 23.24 -12.30 25.10
CA PRO A 372 23.89 -11.00 25.26
C PRO A 372 25.27 -10.95 24.58
N VAL A 373 25.75 -9.74 24.27
CA VAL A 373 26.99 -9.50 23.51
C VAL A 373 28.23 -10.13 24.17
N GLY A 374 28.27 -10.21 25.51
CA GLY A 374 29.42 -10.81 26.22
C GLY A 374 29.59 -12.33 26.04
N TYR A 375 28.54 -13.03 25.60
CA TYR A 375 28.58 -14.49 25.37
C TYR A 375 28.86 -14.89 23.92
N ALA A 376 28.82 -13.93 23.00
CA ALA A 376 28.95 -14.18 21.57
C ALA A 376 30.26 -14.88 21.22
N MET A 377 31.38 -14.44 21.80
CA MET A 377 32.69 -15.02 21.52
C MET A 377 32.81 -16.48 22.00
N ASP A 378 32.21 -16.80 23.15
CA ASP A 378 32.23 -18.15 23.68
C ASP A 378 31.32 -19.08 22.85
N LEU A 379 30.14 -18.61 22.47
CA LEU A 379 29.26 -19.33 21.54
C LEU A 379 29.94 -19.56 20.18
N TYR A 380 30.62 -18.55 19.64
CA TYR A 380 31.33 -18.67 18.38
C TYR A 380 32.44 -19.73 18.45
N LYS A 381 33.23 -19.75 19.53
CA LYS A 381 34.25 -20.79 19.76
C LYS A 381 33.61 -22.18 19.83
N ILE A 382 32.48 -22.31 20.53
CA ILE A 382 31.79 -23.59 20.70
C ILE A 382 31.26 -24.14 19.37
N PHE A 383 30.69 -23.31 18.50
CA PHE A 383 30.10 -23.80 17.24
C PHE A 383 31.08 -23.87 16.06
N ASN A 384 32.14 -23.04 16.05
CA ASN A 384 33.08 -22.97 14.93
C ASN A 384 34.42 -23.66 15.15
N SER A 385 34.74 -24.10 16.38
CA SER A 385 35.92 -24.93 16.60
C SER A 385 35.65 -26.38 16.18
N PRO A 386 36.46 -26.97 15.28
CA PRO A 386 36.29 -28.38 14.89
C PRO A 386 36.72 -29.36 15.99
N SER A 387 37.55 -28.92 16.93
CA SER A 387 38.05 -29.73 18.06
C SER A 387 37.80 -29.05 19.40
N ILE A 388 37.64 -29.87 20.44
CA ILE A 388 37.52 -29.47 21.84
C ILE A 388 38.62 -30.14 22.66
N ASN A 389 39.04 -29.46 23.73
CA ASN A 389 39.92 -30.05 24.74
C ASN A 389 39.07 -30.79 25.76
N THR A 390 39.22 -32.11 25.86
CA THR A 390 38.66 -32.93 26.94
C THR A 390 39.78 -33.45 27.85
N ALA A 391 39.42 -33.86 29.07
CA ALA A 391 40.39 -34.43 30.00
C ALA A 391 41.04 -35.68 29.38
N GLY A 392 42.30 -35.55 28.93
CA GLY A 392 43.06 -36.62 28.28
C GLY A 392 43.13 -36.56 26.75
N ASN A 393 42.45 -35.63 26.08
CA ASN A 393 42.57 -35.45 24.62
C ASN A 393 42.40 -33.97 24.22
N THR A 394 43.47 -33.38 23.68
CA THR A 394 43.49 -31.97 23.23
C THR A 394 42.89 -31.76 21.83
N GLN A 395 42.49 -32.82 21.13
CA GLN A 395 41.93 -32.79 19.78
C GLN A 395 40.66 -33.63 19.65
N ALA A 396 39.85 -33.74 20.70
CA ALA A 396 38.58 -34.46 20.62
C ALA A 396 37.65 -33.79 19.60
N ALA A 397 36.94 -34.57 18.79
CA ALA A 397 36.01 -34.04 17.80
C ALA A 397 34.86 -33.29 18.49
N ASN A 398 34.51 -32.09 17.99
CA ASN A 398 33.41 -31.30 18.51
C ASN A 398 32.06 -31.72 17.90
N PRO A 399 31.11 -32.30 18.64
CA PRO A 399 29.80 -32.67 18.11
C PRO A 399 28.96 -31.46 17.72
N LEU A 400 29.13 -30.32 18.41
CA LEU A 400 28.35 -29.10 18.16
C LEU A 400 28.77 -28.40 16.86
N TYR A 401 29.94 -28.71 16.33
CA TYR A 401 30.41 -28.18 15.04
C TYR A 401 29.49 -28.57 13.87
N GLN A 402 28.81 -29.72 13.96
CA GLN A 402 27.84 -30.17 12.95
C GLN A 402 26.54 -29.36 12.99
N LEU A 403 26.21 -28.76 14.14
CA LEU A 403 25.00 -27.96 14.34
C LEU A 403 25.17 -26.49 13.96
N ARG A 404 26.36 -26.04 13.54
CA ARG A 404 26.65 -24.63 13.22
C ARG A 404 25.74 -24.03 12.15
N ASN A 405 25.28 -24.84 11.20
CA ASN A 405 24.39 -24.41 10.11
C ASN A 405 22.91 -24.48 10.54
N ASN A 406 22.62 -25.27 11.58
CA ASN A 406 21.27 -25.53 12.05
C ASN A 406 20.88 -24.54 13.15
N ILE A 407 21.82 -24.12 14.01
CA ILE A 407 21.58 -23.16 15.09
C ILE A 407 22.19 -21.80 14.74
N GLN A 408 21.33 -20.79 14.56
CA GLN A 408 21.75 -19.41 14.37
C GLN A 408 21.99 -18.72 15.71
N ILE A 409 23.12 -18.04 15.86
CA ILE A 409 23.41 -17.22 17.04
C ILE A 409 22.92 -15.79 16.77
N VAL A 410 22.10 -15.27 17.67
CA VAL A 410 21.55 -13.92 17.63
C VAL A 410 21.99 -13.19 18.89
N GLU A 411 22.86 -12.21 18.70
CA GLU A 411 23.38 -11.35 19.76
C GLU A 411 22.63 -10.03 19.83
N ASP A 412 22.24 -9.58 21.02
CA ASP A 412 21.65 -8.26 21.20
C ASP A 412 22.08 -7.58 22.50
N ALA A 413 22.44 -6.31 22.40
CA ALA A 413 22.85 -5.47 23.52
C ALA A 413 21.68 -5.07 24.43
N THR A 414 20.43 -5.18 23.98
CA THR A 414 19.26 -4.87 24.83
C THR A 414 19.20 -5.75 26.06
N LEU A 415 19.61 -7.02 25.97
CA LEU A 415 19.68 -7.92 27.12
C LEU A 415 20.71 -7.43 28.17
N ASN A 416 21.88 -6.98 27.72
CA ASN A 416 22.88 -6.38 28.59
C ASN A 416 22.35 -5.12 29.28
N ALA A 417 21.65 -4.26 28.53
CA ALA A 417 21.08 -3.02 29.06
C ALA A 417 19.97 -3.28 30.09
N LEU A 418 19.14 -4.31 29.89
CA LEU A 418 18.08 -4.70 30.83
C LEU A 418 18.63 -5.33 32.11
N ALA A 419 19.69 -6.13 32.01
CA ALA A 419 20.30 -6.78 33.16
C ALA A 419 21.16 -5.83 34.02
N GLY A 420 21.77 -4.81 33.42
CA GLY A 420 22.68 -3.90 34.12
C GLY A 420 23.88 -4.66 34.69
N THR A 421 24.01 -4.69 36.02
CA THR A 421 25.05 -5.44 36.75
C THR A 421 24.63 -6.86 37.15
N SER A 422 23.37 -7.24 36.89
CA SER A 422 22.82 -8.53 37.27
C SER A 422 23.21 -9.65 36.30
N ALA A 423 22.90 -10.89 36.66
CA ALA A 423 23.05 -12.02 35.74
C ALA A 423 22.21 -11.83 34.48
N VAL A 424 22.84 -12.01 33.32
CA VAL A 424 22.20 -11.79 32.03
C VAL A 424 21.70 -13.12 31.46
N PRO A 425 20.38 -13.32 31.32
CA PRO A 425 19.84 -14.57 30.79
C PRO A 425 20.11 -14.71 29.30
N TRP A 426 20.16 -15.95 28.84
CA TRP A 426 20.25 -16.32 27.44
C TRP A 426 19.30 -17.48 27.14
N TYR A 427 18.91 -17.61 25.88
CA TYR A 427 17.77 -18.43 25.48
C TYR A 427 18.11 -19.32 24.29
N LEU A 428 17.57 -20.54 24.30
CA LEU A 428 17.51 -21.42 23.15
C LEU A 428 16.07 -21.47 22.66
N MET A 429 15.84 -21.19 21.40
CA MET A 429 14.53 -21.15 20.78
C MET A 429 14.42 -22.20 19.67
N ALA A 430 13.23 -22.78 19.57
CA ALA A 430 12.83 -23.67 18.51
C ALA A 430 12.65 -22.93 17.17
N ASP A 431 12.53 -23.68 16.09
CA ASP A 431 12.05 -23.12 14.84
C ASP A 431 10.60 -22.60 15.01
N ALA A 432 10.32 -21.42 14.47
CA ALA A 432 8.97 -20.84 14.47
C ALA A 432 7.98 -21.65 13.61
N ALA A 433 8.48 -22.50 12.71
CA ALA A 433 7.68 -23.45 11.95
C ALA A 433 7.19 -24.64 12.80
N ASP A 434 8.01 -25.10 13.76
CA ASP A 434 7.67 -26.21 14.65
C ASP A 434 6.75 -25.71 15.78
N VAL A 435 7.23 -24.72 16.54
CA VAL A 435 6.50 -24.13 17.68
C VAL A 435 6.68 -22.62 17.69
N ASN A 436 5.60 -21.91 17.39
CA ASN A 436 5.58 -20.46 17.50
C ASN A 436 5.60 -20.06 18.98
N THR A 437 6.73 -19.50 19.43
CA THR A 437 6.91 -19.07 20.83
C THR A 437 6.49 -17.62 21.02
N ILE A 438 6.88 -16.73 20.11
CA ILE A 438 6.60 -15.29 20.19
C ILE A 438 6.11 -14.82 18.82
N GLU A 439 4.98 -14.13 18.84
CA GLU A 439 4.41 -13.50 17.66
C GLU A 439 4.39 -11.99 17.82
N VAL A 440 4.85 -11.30 16.78
CA VAL A 440 4.75 -9.85 16.65
C VAL A 440 3.69 -9.56 15.60
N ASP A 441 2.55 -9.06 16.04
CA ASP A 441 1.42 -8.73 15.20
C ASP A 441 1.46 -7.27 14.78
N PHE A 442 1.19 -7.04 13.49
CA PHE A 442 1.01 -5.70 12.93
C PHE A 442 -0.42 -5.51 12.43
N LEU A 443 -0.94 -4.29 12.52
CA LEU A 443 -2.26 -3.98 11.96
C LEU A 443 -2.23 -4.11 10.43
N ASN A 444 -3.07 -4.98 9.88
CA ASN A 444 -3.18 -5.25 8.44
C ASN A 444 -1.83 -5.56 7.75
N GLY A 445 -0.88 -6.15 8.48
CA GLY A 445 0.46 -6.47 7.98
C GLY A 445 1.34 -5.24 7.74
N GLN A 446 0.94 -4.06 8.22
CA GLN A 446 1.71 -2.84 8.05
C GLN A 446 2.86 -2.77 9.05
N GLN A 447 4.03 -3.27 8.64
CA GLN A 447 5.24 -3.28 9.47
C GLN A 447 5.93 -1.92 9.53
N VAL A 448 5.86 -1.15 8.43
CA VAL A 448 6.48 0.18 8.37
C VAL A 448 5.52 1.21 8.94
N PRO A 449 5.95 2.00 9.94
CA PRO A 449 5.16 3.09 10.50
C PRO A 449 4.63 4.08 9.46
N THR A 450 3.42 4.56 9.69
CA THR A 450 2.81 5.62 8.87
C THR A 450 3.32 6.97 9.32
N ILE A 451 3.71 7.81 8.36
CA ILE A 451 4.00 9.22 8.59
C ILE A 451 2.86 10.05 8.03
N ARG A 452 2.27 10.88 8.88
CA ARG A 452 1.21 11.81 8.50
C ARG A 452 1.62 13.23 8.86
N ARG A 453 1.55 14.14 7.91
CA ARG A 453 1.67 15.57 8.16
C ARG A 453 0.44 16.07 8.90
N MET A 454 0.66 16.85 9.97
CA MET A 454 -0.38 17.48 10.75
C MET A 454 -0.11 18.97 10.87
N GLU A 455 -1.18 19.71 11.08
CA GLU A 455 -1.13 21.14 11.34
C GLU A 455 -1.62 21.36 12.76
N ASN A 456 -0.79 22.00 13.58
CA ASN A 456 -1.14 22.32 14.95
C ASN A 456 -1.42 23.84 15.06
N PRO A 457 -2.67 24.25 15.36
CA PRO A 457 -3.03 25.65 15.52
C PRO A 457 -2.08 26.37 16.50
N GLY A 458 -1.60 27.56 16.11
CA GLY A 458 -0.72 28.39 16.94
C GLY A 458 0.77 28.03 16.90
N THR A 459 1.19 27.03 16.10
CA THR A 459 2.61 26.73 15.86
C THR A 459 3.05 27.10 14.45
N LEU A 460 4.19 27.79 14.34
CA LEU A 460 4.80 28.15 13.05
C LEU A 460 5.80 27.07 12.62
N GLY A 461 5.37 26.17 11.75
CA GLY A 461 6.21 25.09 11.24
C GLY A 461 5.41 23.96 10.61
N PHE A 462 6.10 23.00 10.02
CA PHE A 462 5.51 21.73 9.60
C PHE A 462 5.62 20.72 10.73
N VAL A 463 4.57 19.93 10.95
CA VAL A 463 4.53 18.91 12.00
C VAL A 463 4.20 17.57 11.36
N TRP A 464 4.88 16.51 11.79
CA TRP A 464 4.63 15.15 11.32
C TRP A 464 4.43 14.21 12.51
N ASP A 465 3.36 13.43 12.42
CA ASP A 465 3.07 12.32 13.31
C ASP A 465 3.61 11.04 12.68
N ILE A 466 4.38 10.28 13.44
CA ILE A 466 4.82 8.93 13.09
C ILE A 466 4.11 7.98 14.03
N TYR A 467 3.36 7.03 13.49
CA TYR A 467 2.65 6.05 14.30
C TYR A 467 2.63 4.66 13.64
N PHE A 468 2.54 3.64 14.49
CA PHE A 468 2.40 2.26 14.09
C PHE A 468 1.68 1.46 15.17
N ASP A 469 1.05 0.39 14.75
CA ASP A 469 0.23 -0.47 15.59
C ASP A 469 0.90 -1.84 15.68
N VAL A 470 1.40 -2.16 16.87
CA VAL A 470 2.13 -3.41 17.11
C VAL A 470 1.65 -4.07 18.39
N GLY A 471 1.57 -5.39 18.37
CA GLY A 471 1.35 -6.24 19.53
C GLY A 471 2.46 -7.28 19.62
N VAL A 472 2.98 -7.53 20.83
CA VAL A 472 3.91 -8.63 21.09
C VAL A 472 3.22 -9.59 22.03
N THR A 473 3.06 -10.83 21.60
CA THR A 473 2.37 -11.87 22.39
C THR A 473 3.25 -13.11 22.48
N VAL A 474 3.34 -13.68 23.67
CA VAL A 474 3.96 -14.99 23.89
C VAL A 474 2.90 -16.06 23.63
N MET A 475 3.15 -16.90 22.64
CA MET A 475 2.20 -17.86 22.10
C MET A 475 2.32 -19.22 22.77
N ASN A 476 3.54 -19.69 23.02
CA ASN A 476 3.76 -21.01 23.60
C ASN A 476 5.08 -21.03 24.40
N HIS A 477 5.05 -21.60 25.62
CA HIS A 477 6.22 -21.72 26.47
C HIS A 477 7.16 -22.89 26.09
N ARG A 478 6.67 -23.86 25.30
CA ARG A 478 7.39 -25.10 24.95
C ARG A 478 8.50 -24.90 23.91
N GLY A 479 8.43 -23.83 23.12
CA GLY A 479 9.41 -23.54 22.07
C GLY A 479 10.64 -22.76 22.53
N ILE A 480 10.81 -22.54 23.84
CA ILE A 480 11.92 -21.77 24.39
C ILE A 480 12.49 -22.42 25.64
N VAL A 481 13.80 -22.32 25.85
CA VAL A 481 14.47 -22.68 27.10
C VAL A 481 15.35 -21.52 27.56
N ARG A 482 15.23 -21.13 28.84
CA ARG A 482 16.04 -20.08 29.48
C ARG A 482 17.18 -20.66 30.30
N ASN A 483 18.35 -20.04 30.19
CA ASN A 483 19.40 -20.10 31.18
C ASN A 483 19.54 -18.73 31.84
N LYS A 484 19.55 -18.68 33.18
CA LYS A 484 19.65 -17.43 33.95
C LYS A 484 20.99 -16.69 33.74
N GLY A 485 21.99 -17.39 33.18
CA GLY A 485 23.30 -16.83 32.87
C GLY A 485 24.09 -16.44 34.12
N VAL A 486 25.16 -15.68 33.90
CA VAL A 486 26.01 -15.05 34.92
C VAL A 486 26.08 -13.54 34.69
N ALA A 487 26.59 -12.80 35.68
CA ALA A 487 26.81 -11.37 35.52
C ALA A 487 27.98 -11.14 34.55
N ILE A 488 27.78 -10.23 33.60
CA ILE A 488 28.81 -9.83 32.64
C ILE A 488 29.38 -8.49 33.13
N ALA A 489 30.63 -8.50 33.60
CA ALA A 489 31.28 -7.29 34.07
C ALA A 489 31.47 -6.29 32.91
N ASN A 490 31.14 -5.02 33.15
CA ASN A 490 31.45 -3.95 32.20
C ASN A 490 32.95 -3.67 32.28
N PRO A 491 33.72 -3.82 31.18
CA PRO A 491 35.17 -3.58 31.19
C PRO A 491 35.55 -2.11 31.40
N LEU A 492 34.58 -1.19 31.38
CA LEU A 492 34.76 0.25 31.56
C LEU A 492 34.21 0.78 32.89
N ALA A 493 33.72 -0.09 33.78
CA ALA A 493 33.15 0.28 35.07
C ALA A 493 34.22 0.53 36.14
#